data_AF-A0AA96UNU4-F1
#
_entry.id   AF-A0AA96UNU4-F1
#
_cell.length_a   1.000
_cell.length_b   1.000
_cell.length_c   1.000
_cell.angle_alpha   90.00
_cell.angle_beta   90.00
_cell.angle_gamma   90.00
#
_symmetry.space_group_name_H-M   'P 1'
#
loop_
_entity.id
_entity.type
_entity.pdbx_description
1 polymer ?
#
loop_
_entity_poly.entity_id
_entity_poly.type
_entity_poly.pdbx_seq_one_letter_code
_entity_poly.pdbx_strand_id
1 'polypeptide(L)'
;MPQHQPDGRPTAVRELVDSRDLEAVARSLHRRNAEHRGDWTLDGGGLVRELQDWPAERRVRLLVRLSEGLEETAVHAPPECRGLAALNVLLAQGLSARQLAPWREPFLAEAAGRLALWEGWRLTALVEIELAAGRQLPDAVVATVRRSAVLASDPAELPPLARQFTEPAVNPGEPWADRALADLAAAGPGARAGWRELLAHAATATGAKPTATWLRAGQPLVDAVGPERLRAAAVEWFALTGEPRRDAVASFHRSGPALHDPDPFNWRALQGLAALLALTPPHPDTARALATLAETALIRCRGLGPRSPLTAAATIRALTALGGPDARTELERLAGTLTYKPTLKAITTALTTRNS
;
A
#
# COMPACT_ATOMS: atom_id res chain seq x y z
N MET A 1 -23.75 -32.88 41.35
CA MET A 1 -24.21 -32.03 40.22
C MET A 1 -23.77 -30.60 40.51
N PRO A 2 -22.88 -30.00 39.72
CA PRO A 2 -22.49 -28.62 39.95
C PRO A 2 -23.68 -27.71 39.64
N GLN A 3 -24.05 -26.88 40.61
CA GLN A 3 -25.10 -25.87 40.47
C GLN A 3 -24.66 -24.85 39.41
N HIS A 4 -25.44 -24.74 38.34
CA HIS A 4 -25.29 -23.70 37.35
C HIS A 4 -25.72 -22.37 38.00
N GLN A 5 -24.73 -21.55 38.37
CA GLN A 5 -24.97 -20.20 38.86
C GLN A 5 -25.56 -19.39 37.68
N PRO A 6 -26.70 -18.71 37.84
CA PRO A 6 -27.26 -17.89 36.77
C PRO A 6 -26.26 -16.79 36.42
N ASP A 7 -25.88 -16.75 35.15
CA ASP A 7 -24.83 -15.90 34.59
C ASP A 7 -25.17 -14.42 34.87
N GLY A 8 -24.43 -13.76 35.77
CA GLY A 8 -24.63 -12.33 36.13
C GLY A 8 -24.30 -11.34 35.01
N ARG A 9 -24.03 -11.84 33.80
CA ARG A 9 -23.64 -11.08 32.60
C ARG A 9 -24.70 -10.07 32.11
N PRO A 10 -26.03 -10.35 32.14
CA PRO A 10 -27.04 -9.40 31.68
C PRO A 10 -27.07 -8.11 32.51
N THR A 11 -26.79 -8.21 33.81
CA THR A 11 -26.81 -7.05 34.73
C THR A 11 -25.61 -6.14 34.49
N ALA A 12 -24.41 -6.71 34.33
CA ALA A 12 -23.19 -5.95 34.08
C ALA A 12 -23.15 -5.28 32.69
N VAL A 13 -23.84 -5.86 31.69
CA VAL A 13 -23.99 -5.25 30.36
C VAL A 13 -24.95 -4.06 30.43
N ARG A 14 -26.08 -4.19 31.14
CA ARG A 14 -27.02 -3.07 31.33
C ARG A 14 -26.44 -1.92 32.14
N GLU A 15 -25.71 -2.21 33.22
CA GLU A 15 -25.01 -1.19 34.01
C GLU A 15 -23.98 -0.40 33.18
N LEU A 16 -23.31 -1.08 32.23
CA LEU A 16 -22.43 -0.44 31.26
C LEU A 16 -23.20 0.47 30.30
N VAL A 17 -24.32 -0.02 29.79
CA VAL A 17 -25.16 0.68 28.81
C VAL A 17 -25.80 1.94 29.40
N ASP A 18 -26.21 1.86 30.66
CA ASP A 18 -26.83 2.96 31.40
C ASP A 18 -25.80 4.00 31.90
N SER A 19 -24.51 3.67 31.89
CA SER A 19 -23.43 4.57 32.33
C SER A 19 -23.28 5.79 31.42
N ARG A 20 -23.47 6.99 31.98
CA ARG A 20 -23.16 8.25 31.27
C ARG A 20 -21.66 8.48 31.05
N ASP A 21 -20.81 7.71 31.73
CA ASP A 21 -19.36 7.81 31.63
C ASP A 21 -18.83 6.93 30.49
N LEU A 22 -18.59 7.56 29.33
CA LEU A 22 -18.03 6.89 28.14
C LEU A 22 -16.62 6.33 28.38
N GLU A 23 -15.85 6.92 29.29
CA GLU A 23 -14.51 6.46 29.62
C GLU A 23 -14.55 5.13 30.37
N ALA A 24 -15.46 5.02 31.34
CA ALA A 24 -15.73 3.74 32.00
C ALA A 24 -16.22 2.68 31.00
N VAL A 25 -17.07 3.07 30.05
CA VAL A 25 -17.54 2.16 28.99
C VAL A 25 -16.38 1.67 28.13
N ALA A 26 -15.57 2.58 27.59
CA ALA A 26 -14.41 2.24 26.76
C ALA A 26 -13.47 1.27 27.48
N ARG A 27 -13.08 1.58 28.74
CA ARG A 27 -12.22 0.70 29.54
C ARG A 27 -12.82 -0.70 29.77
N SER A 28 -14.13 -0.81 29.96
CA SER A 28 -14.78 -2.11 30.09
C SER A 28 -14.75 -2.88 28.77
N LEU A 29 -14.99 -2.21 27.64
CA LEU A 29 -14.91 -2.83 26.32
C LEU A 29 -13.48 -3.30 26.02
N HIS A 30 -12.45 -2.51 26.34
CA HIS A 30 -11.05 -2.97 26.25
C HIS A 30 -10.80 -4.25 27.05
N ARG A 31 -11.34 -4.35 28.28
CA ARG A 31 -11.21 -5.55 29.12
C ARG A 31 -11.94 -6.76 28.53
N ARG A 32 -13.20 -6.58 28.13
CA ARG A 32 -14.02 -7.63 27.51
C ARG A 32 -13.44 -8.11 26.19
N ASN A 33 -12.83 -7.21 25.42
CA ASN A 33 -12.15 -7.58 24.19
C ASN A 33 -11.05 -8.63 24.43
N ALA A 34 -10.26 -8.46 25.49
CA ALA A 34 -9.23 -9.44 25.88
C ALA A 34 -9.86 -10.78 26.31
N GLU A 35 -10.97 -10.74 27.06
CA GLU A 35 -11.72 -11.94 27.47
C GLU A 35 -12.33 -12.70 26.29
N HIS A 36 -12.89 -11.97 25.33
CA HIS A 36 -13.52 -12.49 24.12
C HIS A 36 -12.54 -12.79 22.99
N ARG A 37 -11.26 -12.48 23.17
CA ARG A 37 -10.21 -12.60 22.14
C ARG A 37 -10.61 -11.91 20.82
N GLY A 38 -11.32 -10.79 20.94
CA GLY A 38 -11.84 -10.01 19.81
C GLY A 38 -13.08 -10.57 19.11
N ASP A 39 -13.64 -11.68 19.56
CA ASP A 39 -14.91 -12.20 19.01
C ASP A 39 -16.11 -11.58 19.73
N TRP A 40 -16.64 -10.51 19.14
CA TRP A 40 -17.81 -9.78 19.65
C TRP A 40 -19.15 -10.45 19.34
N THR A 41 -19.13 -11.67 18.80
CA THR A 41 -20.35 -12.44 18.48
C THR A 41 -20.62 -13.57 19.47
N LEU A 42 -19.71 -13.84 20.41
CA LEU A 42 -19.78 -14.97 21.34
C LEU A 42 -21.03 -15.01 22.24
N ASP A 43 -21.66 -13.87 22.51
CA ASP A 43 -22.91 -13.76 23.28
C ASP A 43 -24.17 -13.68 22.37
N GLY A 44 -24.04 -14.05 21.10
CA GLY A 44 -25.06 -13.79 20.08
C GLY A 44 -25.14 -12.31 19.69
N GLY A 45 -24.07 -11.54 19.91
CA GLY A 45 -23.98 -10.11 19.61
C GLY A 45 -24.92 -9.25 20.45
N GLY A 46 -25.23 -9.68 21.68
CA GLY A 46 -26.16 -8.98 22.57
C GLY A 46 -25.64 -7.59 22.93
N LEU A 47 -24.41 -7.53 23.46
CA LEU A 47 -23.74 -6.27 23.78
C LEU A 47 -23.60 -5.35 22.56
N VAL A 48 -23.21 -5.89 21.40
CA VAL A 48 -23.03 -5.10 20.18
C VAL A 48 -24.36 -4.46 19.74
N ARG A 49 -25.45 -5.23 19.75
CA ARG A 49 -26.78 -4.71 19.41
C ARG A 49 -27.23 -3.61 20.36
N GLU A 50 -27.05 -3.81 21.67
CA GLU A 50 -27.37 -2.78 22.67
C GLU A 50 -26.58 -1.48 22.44
N LEU A 51 -25.28 -1.58 22.10
CA LEU A 51 -24.46 -0.42 21.75
C LEU A 51 -24.86 0.21 20.40
N GLN A 52 -25.33 -0.59 19.43
CA GLN A 52 -25.83 -0.09 18.14
C GLN A 52 -27.16 0.67 18.29
N ASP A 53 -27.98 0.30 19.28
CA ASP A 53 -29.25 0.97 19.59
C ASP A 53 -29.06 2.34 20.28
N TRP A 54 -27.83 2.69 20.67
CA TRP A 54 -27.54 4.00 21.23
C TRP A 54 -27.78 5.14 20.23
N PRO A 55 -28.06 6.36 20.74
CA PRO A 55 -28.06 7.55 19.90
C PRO A 55 -26.75 7.69 19.12
N ALA A 56 -26.86 8.01 17.82
CA ALA A 56 -25.72 8.09 16.90
C ALA A 56 -24.56 8.94 17.45
N GLU A 57 -24.86 10.08 18.08
CA GLU A 57 -23.85 10.94 18.68
C GLU A 57 -23.04 10.23 19.77
N ARG A 58 -23.70 9.45 20.64
CA ARG A 58 -23.05 8.71 21.72
C ARG A 58 -22.19 7.58 21.16
N ARG A 59 -22.68 6.88 20.11
CA ARG A 59 -21.90 5.85 19.38
C ARG A 59 -20.63 6.43 18.77
N VAL A 60 -20.73 7.59 18.13
CA VAL A 60 -19.57 8.26 17.50
C VAL A 60 -18.56 8.70 18.55
N ARG A 61 -19.00 9.26 19.69
CA ARG A 61 -18.08 9.59 20.79
C ARG A 61 -17.39 8.35 21.35
N LEU A 62 -18.10 7.23 21.46
CA LEU A 62 -17.49 5.96 21.87
C LEU A 62 -16.45 5.47 20.85
N LEU A 63 -16.74 5.53 19.54
CA LEU A 63 -15.79 5.18 18.47
C LEU A 63 -14.49 6.00 18.58
N VAL A 64 -14.59 7.30 18.82
CA VAL A 64 -13.43 8.18 19.06
C VAL A 64 -12.62 7.68 20.25
N ARG A 65 -13.26 7.48 21.41
CA ARG A 65 -12.58 7.02 22.64
C ARG A 65 -11.92 5.66 22.50
N LEU A 66 -12.61 4.69 21.90
CA LEU A 66 -12.03 3.37 21.65
C LEU A 66 -10.80 3.47 20.75
N SER A 67 -10.83 4.38 19.76
CA SER A 67 -9.72 4.51 18.82
C SER A 67 -8.53 5.29 19.39
N GLU A 68 -8.73 6.16 20.37
CA GLU A 68 -7.66 6.83 21.13
C GLU A 68 -6.92 5.82 22.05
N GLY A 69 -7.63 5.02 22.85
CA GLY A 69 -7.00 4.02 23.73
C GLY A 69 -6.29 2.88 22.98
N LEU A 70 -6.64 2.72 21.71
CA LEU A 70 -6.05 1.81 20.76
C LEU A 70 -4.61 2.21 20.37
N GLU A 71 -4.30 3.50 20.30
CA GLU A 71 -2.93 4.01 20.07
C GLU A 71 -2.00 3.67 21.23
N GLU A 72 -2.50 3.78 22.45
CA GLU A 72 -1.72 3.51 23.68
C GLU A 72 -1.39 2.03 23.85
N THR A 73 -2.26 1.13 23.35
CA THR A 73 -2.16 -0.32 23.53
C THR A 73 -1.54 -1.07 22.35
N ALA A 74 -1.50 -0.45 21.15
CA ALA A 74 -1.04 -1.03 19.89
C ALA A 74 0.35 -1.68 19.95
N VAL A 75 1.26 -1.12 20.75
CA VAL A 75 2.65 -1.58 20.84
C VAL A 75 2.77 -2.88 21.65
N HIS A 76 1.84 -3.14 22.57
CA HIS A 76 1.99 -4.19 23.59
C HIS A 76 1.04 -5.37 23.41
N ALA A 77 -0.08 -5.20 22.67
CA ALA A 77 -1.15 -6.19 22.59
C ALA A 77 -1.83 -6.23 21.19
N PRO A 78 -1.15 -6.71 20.13
CA PRO A 78 -1.67 -6.66 18.75
C PRO A 78 -2.98 -7.45 18.50
N PRO A 79 -3.17 -8.68 19.03
CA PRO A 79 -4.43 -9.42 18.89
C PRO A 79 -5.63 -8.68 19.49
N GLU A 80 -5.43 -8.05 20.65
CA GLU A 80 -6.44 -7.28 21.35
C GLU A 80 -6.85 -6.06 20.51
N CYS A 81 -5.89 -5.39 19.87
CA CYS A 81 -6.20 -4.26 19.01
C CYS A 81 -7.07 -4.65 17.80
N ARG A 82 -6.85 -5.84 17.23
CA ARG A 82 -7.69 -6.36 16.12
C ARG A 82 -9.14 -6.56 16.53
N GLY A 83 -9.38 -7.11 17.72
CA GLY A 83 -10.72 -7.27 18.26
C GLY A 83 -11.45 -5.93 18.41
N LEU A 84 -10.79 -4.91 18.94
CA LEU A 84 -11.36 -3.57 19.07
C LEU A 84 -11.60 -2.90 17.70
N ALA A 85 -10.74 -3.15 16.72
CA ALA A 85 -10.97 -2.75 15.34
C ALA A 85 -12.29 -3.32 14.80
N ALA A 86 -12.52 -4.62 15.01
CA ALA A 86 -13.76 -5.28 14.60
C ALA A 86 -14.99 -4.68 15.31
N LEU A 87 -14.87 -4.34 16.60
CA LEU A 87 -15.93 -3.62 17.31
C LEU A 87 -16.21 -2.25 16.68
N ASN A 88 -15.18 -1.49 16.30
CA ASN A 88 -15.38 -0.21 15.62
C ASN A 88 -16.16 -0.37 14.31
N VAL A 89 -15.87 -1.42 13.52
CA VAL A 89 -16.64 -1.75 12.31
C VAL A 89 -18.11 -1.99 12.65
N LEU A 90 -18.40 -2.82 13.66
CA LEU A 90 -19.76 -3.11 14.10
C LEU A 90 -20.48 -1.85 14.60
N LEU A 91 -19.82 -1.04 15.44
CA LEU A 91 -20.38 0.19 16.00
C LEU A 91 -20.58 1.31 14.96
N ALA A 92 -19.92 1.24 13.80
CA ALA A 92 -20.12 2.20 12.71
C ALA A 92 -21.31 1.83 11.80
N GLN A 93 -21.81 0.59 11.84
CA GLN A 93 -22.89 0.12 10.97
C GLN A 93 -24.17 0.97 11.12
N GLY A 94 -24.75 1.38 9.99
CA GLY A 94 -25.98 2.19 9.96
C GLY A 94 -25.78 3.68 10.27
N LEU A 95 -24.56 4.14 10.59
CA LEU A 95 -24.27 5.57 10.74
C LEU A 95 -24.00 6.21 9.37
N SER A 96 -24.57 7.38 9.14
CA SER A 96 -24.30 8.18 7.93
C SER A 96 -22.89 8.77 7.94
N ALA A 97 -22.39 9.14 6.76
CA ALA A 97 -21.08 9.81 6.63
C ALA A 97 -21.00 11.08 7.48
N ARG A 98 -22.08 11.87 7.56
CA ARG A 98 -22.15 13.08 8.39
C ARG A 98 -22.05 12.78 9.88
N GLN A 99 -22.66 11.68 10.34
CA GLN A 99 -22.56 11.27 11.75
C GLN A 99 -21.17 10.75 12.08
N LEU A 100 -20.55 9.98 11.18
CA LEU A 100 -19.20 9.44 11.36
C LEU A 100 -18.09 10.47 11.21
N ALA A 101 -18.34 11.62 10.58
CA ALA A 101 -17.32 12.63 10.27
C ALA A 101 -16.34 12.95 11.42
N PRO A 102 -16.79 13.16 12.68
CA PRO A 102 -15.88 13.47 13.80
C PRO A 102 -14.85 12.36 14.10
N TRP A 103 -15.20 11.10 13.82
CA TRP A 103 -14.29 9.96 13.96
C TRP A 103 -13.51 9.69 12.66
N ARG A 104 -14.19 9.76 11.52
CA ARG A 104 -13.69 9.38 10.20
C ARG A 104 -12.66 10.36 9.64
N GLU A 105 -12.95 11.66 9.67
CA GLU A 105 -12.15 12.66 8.96
C GLU A 105 -10.73 12.81 9.52
N PRO A 106 -10.50 12.83 10.85
CA PRO A 106 -9.15 12.86 11.40
C PRO A 106 -8.32 11.64 10.97
N PHE A 107 -8.93 10.45 10.94
CA PHE A 107 -8.26 9.21 10.56
C PHE A 107 -7.90 9.18 9.07
N LEU A 108 -8.79 9.65 8.21
CA LEU A 108 -8.49 9.79 6.77
C LEU A 108 -7.37 10.82 6.54
N ALA A 109 -7.38 11.94 7.26
CA ALA A 109 -6.35 12.97 7.17
C ALA A 109 -4.98 12.43 7.64
N GLU A 110 -4.95 11.70 8.75
CA GLU A 110 -3.74 11.05 9.24
C GLU A 110 -3.22 10.01 8.24
N ALA A 111 -4.09 9.13 7.73
CA ALA A 111 -3.71 8.11 6.75
C ALA A 111 -3.17 8.75 5.47
N ALA A 112 -3.79 9.83 4.98
CA ALA A 112 -3.31 10.58 3.82
C ALA A 112 -1.95 11.24 4.06
N GLY A 113 -1.67 11.68 5.28
CA GLY A 113 -0.44 12.38 5.67
C GLY A 113 0.76 11.49 6.00
N ARG A 114 0.62 10.16 5.96
CA ARG A 114 1.69 9.22 6.35
C ARG A 114 2.13 8.32 5.19
N LEU A 115 3.41 7.94 5.19
CA LEU A 115 3.93 6.99 4.21
C LEU A 115 3.33 5.58 4.43
N ALA A 116 3.27 5.11 5.66
CA ALA A 116 2.60 3.86 5.99
C ALA A 116 2.15 3.90 7.45
N LEU A 117 1.19 3.04 7.79
CA LEU A 117 0.71 2.85 9.15
C LEU A 117 1.15 1.47 9.65
N TRP A 118 1.76 1.42 10.83
CA TRP A 118 2.13 0.16 11.48
C TRP A 118 0.89 -0.59 11.97
N GLU A 119 -0.12 0.15 12.41
CA GLU A 119 -1.40 -0.34 12.91
C GLU A 119 -2.36 -0.70 11.77
N GLY A 120 -2.00 -1.76 11.02
CA GLY A 120 -2.77 -2.20 9.86
C GLY A 120 -4.26 -2.42 10.15
N TRP A 121 -4.62 -2.82 11.37
CA TRP A 121 -6.00 -3.10 11.78
C TRP A 121 -6.88 -1.84 11.92
N ARG A 122 -6.36 -0.68 12.36
CA ARG A 122 -7.14 0.59 12.37
C ARG A 122 -7.47 1.01 10.95
N LEU A 123 -6.46 0.92 10.09
CA LEU A 123 -6.61 1.25 8.68
C LEU A 123 -7.56 0.26 7.99
N THR A 124 -7.46 -1.04 8.28
CA THR A 124 -8.41 -2.08 7.85
C THR A 124 -9.83 -1.72 8.26
N ALA A 125 -10.09 -1.44 9.54
CA ALA A 125 -11.43 -1.12 10.03
C ALA A 125 -12.01 0.13 9.34
N LEU A 126 -11.22 1.20 9.22
CA LEU A 126 -11.62 2.41 8.49
C LEU A 126 -11.98 2.08 7.04
N VAL A 127 -11.12 1.34 6.34
CA VAL A 127 -11.33 0.95 4.94
C VAL A 127 -12.60 0.10 4.79
N GLU A 128 -12.80 -0.89 5.65
CA GLU A 128 -14.00 -1.74 5.64
C GLU A 128 -15.28 -0.94 5.85
N ILE A 129 -15.27 0.01 6.79
CA ILE A 129 -16.41 0.91 7.04
C ILE A 129 -16.72 1.79 5.82
N GLU A 130 -15.69 2.28 5.12
CA GLU A 130 -15.87 3.08 3.90
C GLU A 130 -16.44 2.23 2.75
N LEU A 131 -15.86 1.05 2.51
CA LEU A 131 -16.27 0.13 1.46
C LEU A 131 -17.69 -0.42 1.69
N ALA A 132 -18.01 -0.84 2.91
CA ALA A 132 -19.33 -1.35 3.27
C ALA A 132 -20.44 -0.31 3.07
N ALA A 133 -20.09 0.97 3.13
CA ALA A 133 -21.00 2.07 2.87
C ALA A 133 -20.96 2.59 1.43
N GLY A 134 -20.25 1.92 0.52
CA GLY A 134 -20.11 2.31 -0.89
C GLY A 134 -19.35 3.62 -1.10
N ARG A 135 -18.54 4.06 -0.13
CA ARG A 135 -17.78 5.31 -0.23
C ARG A 135 -16.42 5.08 -0.87
N GLN A 136 -15.99 6.06 -1.66
CA GLN A 136 -14.65 6.06 -2.23
C GLN A 136 -13.65 6.64 -1.22
N LEU A 137 -12.48 6.01 -1.12
CA LEU A 137 -11.36 6.54 -0.36
C LEU A 137 -10.62 7.60 -1.18
N PRO A 138 -10.08 8.65 -0.53
CA PRO A 138 -9.13 9.55 -1.20
C PRO A 138 -7.89 8.79 -1.70
N ASP A 139 -7.35 9.18 -2.85
CA ASP A 139 -6.18 8.51 -3.46
C ASP A 139 -4.97 8.43 -2.53
N ALA A 140 -4.74 9.47 -1.72
CA ALA A 140 -3.67 9.49 -0.73
C ALA A 140 -3.86 8.42 0.37
N VAL A 141 -5.10 8.13 0.76
CA VAL A 141 -5.43 7.06 1.71
C VAL A 141 -5.23 5.70 1.06
N VAL A 142 -5.68 5.53 -0.20
CA VAL A 142 -5.42 4.30 -0.99
C VAL A 142 -3.92 4.03 -1.10
N ALA A 143 -3.12 5.08 -1.33
CA ALA A 143 -1.66 4.95 -1.37
C ALA A 143 -1.10 4.41 -0.05
N THR A 144 -1.55 4.96 1.08
CA THR A 144 -1.14 4.47 2.42
C THR A 144 -1.59 3.04 2.68
N VAL A 145 -2.80 2.65 2.27
CA VAL A 145 -3.28 1.25 2.35
C VAL A 145 -2.36 0.32 1.57
N ARG A 146 -2.06 0.64 0.32
CA ARG A 146 -1.19 -0.17 -0.53
C ARG A 146 0.25 -0.24 -0.01
N ARG A 147 0.82 0.88 0.43
CA ARG A 147 2.17 0.91 1.03
C ARG A 147 2.24 0.05 2.28
N SER A 148 1.27 0.23 3.18
CA SER A 148 1.18 -0.53 4.43
C SER A 148 0.99 -2.02 4.16
N ALA A 149 0.18 -2.41 3.17
CA ALA A 149 0.02 -3.80 2.76
C ALA A 149 1.30 -4.44 2.19
N VAL A 150 2.16 -3.66 1.53
CA VAL A 150 3.46 -4.16 1.05
C VAL A 150 4.47 -4.32 2.19
N LEU A 151 4.41 -3.46 3.20
CA LEU A 151 5.33 -3.44 4.34
C LEU A 151 4.88 -4.35 5.51
N ALA A 152 3.60 -4.72 5.56
CA ALA A 152 3.02 -5.49 6.65
C ALA A 152 3.77 -6.81 6.87
N SER A 153 4.22 -7.03 8.11
CA SER A 153 4.87 -8.27 8.53
C SER A 153 3.87 -9.40 8.80
N ASP A 154 2.63 -9.07 9.19
CA ASP A 154 1.51 -10.00 9.30
C ASP A 154 0.47 -9.69 8.20
N PRO A 155 0.33 -10.56 7.18
CA PRO A 155 -0.42 -10.27 5.96
C PRO A 155 -1.93 -10.58 6.05
N ALA A 156 -2.49 -10.92 7.22
CA ALA A 156 -3.79 -11.59 7.26
C ALA A 156 -4.99 -10.78 6.72
N GLU A 157 -5.01 -9.44 6.79
CA GLU A 157 -6.22 -8.66 6.44
C GLU A 157 -6.00 -7.50 5.45
N LEU A 158 -4.91 -6.76 5.59
CA LEU A 158 -4.70 -5.56 4.77
C LEU A 158 -4.34 -5.86 3.29
N PRO A 159 -3.52 -6.87 2.95
CA PRO A 159 -3.22 -7.21 1.56
C PRO A 159 -4.44 -7.62 0.71
N PRO A 160 -5.38 -8.46 1.20
CA PRO A 160 -6.64 -8.71 0.49
C PRO A 160 -7.44 -7.43 0.21
N LEU A 161 -7.57 -6.53 1.19
CA LEU A 161 -8.26 -5.24 1.01
C LEU A 161 -7.53 -4.35 0.01
N ALA A 162 -6.20 -4.24 0.12
CA ALA A 162 -5.39 -3.41 -0.76
C ALA A 162 -5.54 -3.79 -2.25
N ARG A 163 -5.76 -5.08 -2.54
CA ARG A 163 -5.98 -5.61 -3.91
C ARG A 163 -7.32 -5.19 -4.51
N GLN A 164 -8.29 -4.76 -3.70
CA GLN A 164 -9.58 -4.26 -4.20
C GLN A 164 -9.44 -2.88 -4.85
N PHE A 165 -8.42 -2.12 -4.46
CA PHE A 165 -8.12 -0.82 -5.06
C PHE A 165 -7.29 -1.01 -6.31
N THR A 166 -7.93 -0.93 -7.46
CA THR A 166 -7.26 -0.90 -8.78
C THR A 166 -6.88 0.51 -9.20
N GLU A 167 -7.54 1.53 -8.66
CA GLU A 167 -7.26 2.95 -8.94
C GLU A 167 -6.78 3.72 -7.70
N PRO A 168 -5.95 4.76 -7.90
CA PRO A 168 -5.24 5.07 -9.16
C PRO A 168 -4.24 3.95 -9.55
N ALA A 169 -3.87 3.81 -10.82
CA ALA A 169 -3.02 2.70 -11.26
C ALA A 169 -1.62 2.65 -10.58
N VAL A 170 -1.11 3.80 -10.15
CA VAL A 170 0.07 3.98 -9.29
C VAL A 170 -0.30 4.95 -8.16
N ASN A 171 0.43 4.91 -7.05
CA ASN A 171 0.19 5.81 -5.92
C ASN A 171 0.69 7.23 -6.25
N PRO A 172 -0.11 8.28 -5.97
CA PRO A 172 0.34 9.66 -6.15
C PRO A 172 1.43 10.07 -5.15
N GLY A 173 2.11 11.17 -5.47
CA GLY A 173 3.05 11.91 -4.62
C GLY A 173 4.52 11.73 -4.98
N GLU A 174 4.89 10.68 -5.72
CA GLU A 174 6.22 10.61 -6.35
C GLU A 174 6.16 11.31 -7.73
N PRO A 175 7.14 12.18 -8.09
CA PRO A 175 7.05 12.97 -9.32
C PRO A 175 6.84 12.17 -10.61
N TRP A 176 7.44 10.99 -10.72
CA TRP A 176 7.22 10.09 -11.86
C TRP A 176 5.78 9.57 -11.92
N ALA A 177 5.21 9.22 -10.76
CA ALA A 177 3.87 8.64 -10.66
C ALA A 177 2.83 9.72 -10.93
N ASP A 178 3.02 10.92 -10.39
CA ASP A 178 2.16 12.08 -10.68
C ASP A 178 2.18 12.41 -12.18
N ARG A 179 3.36 12.36 -12.82
CA ARG A 179 3.46 12.54 -14.26
C ARG A 179 2.72 11.45 -15.03
N ALA A 180 2.89 10.19 -14.66
CA ALA A 180 2.18 9.08 -15.28
C ALA A 180 0.66 9.26 -15.17
N LEU A 181 0.15 9.59 -13.97
CA LEU A 181 -1.27 9.84 -13.76
C LEU A 181 -1.79 11.02 -14.59
N ALA A 182 -1.01 12.09 -14.73
CA ALA A 182 -1.34 13.22 -15.60
C ALA A 182 -1.39 12.83 -17.08
N ASP A 183 -0.43 12.03 -17.56
CA ASP A 183 -0.41 11.54 -18.94
C ASP A 183 -1.62 10.62 -19.22
N LEU A 184 -2.01 9.77 -18.26
CA LEU A 184 -3.22 8.94 -18.33
C LEU A 184 -4.49 9.79 -18.38
N ALA A 185 -4.56 10.86 -17.59
CA ALA A 185 -5.68 11.80 -17.57
C ALA A 185 -5.79 12.59 -18.89
N ALA A 186 -4.65 12.91 -19.54
CA ALA A 186 -4.62 13.57 -20.84
C ALA A 186 -4.92 12.60 -22.01
N ALA A 187 -4.69 11.30 -21.84
CA ALA A 187 -4.98 10.31 -22.86
C ALA A 187 -6.50 10.16 -23.12
N GLY A 188 -6.87 9.90 -24.38
CA GLY A 188 -8.25 9.57 -24.75
C GLY A 188 -8.73 8.25 -24.10
N PRO A 189 -10.05 8.01 -23.98
CA PRO A 189 -10.60 6.94 -23.15
C PRO A 189 -10.03 5.54 -23.40
N GLY A 190 -9.87 5.13 -24.66
CA GLY A 190 -9.30 3.82 -25.01
C GLY A 190 -7.82 3.69 -24.67
N ALA A 191 -7.02 4.73 -24.96
CA ALA A 191 -5.61 4.77 -24.58
C ALA A 191 -5.43 4.77 -23.06
N ARG A 192 -6.30 5.49 -22.34
CA ARG A 192 -6.30 5.52 -20.87
C ARG A 192 -6.56 4.13 -20.27
N ALA A 193 -7.50 3.37 -20.83
CA ALA A 193 -7.78 2.01 -20.36
C ALA A 193 -6.56 1.09 -20.53
N GLY A 194 -5.95 1.06 -21.73
CA GLY A 194 -4.75 0.25 -21.98
C GLY A 194 -3.58 0.60 -21.06
N TRP A 195 -3.35 1.90 -20.81
CA TRP A 195 -2.33 2.35 -19.86
C TRP A 195 -2.61 1.92 -18.42
N ARG A 196 -3.88 2.01 -17.97
CA ARG A 196 -4.28 1.56 -16.62
C ARG A 196 -4.04 0.06 -16.45
N GLU A 197 -4.42 -0.75 -17.43
CA GLU A 197 -4.19 -2.20 -17.41
C GLU A 197 -2.69 -2.54 -17.40
N LEU A 198 -1.89 -1.85 -18.23
CA LEU A 198 -0.44 -2.04 -18.27
C LEU A 198 0.22 -1.70 -16.93
N LEU A 199 -0.12 -0.57 -16.32
CA LEU A 199 0.42 -0.15 -15.02
C LEU A 199 -0.05 -1.07 -13.87
N ALA A 200 -1.32 -1.47 -13.88
CA ALA A 200 -1.84 -2.44 -12.92
C ALA A 200 -1.11 -3.78 -13.03
N HIS A 201 -0.88 -4.27 -14.26
CA HIS A 201 -0.07 -5.48 -14.49
C HIS A 201 1.36 -5.29 -13.99
N ALA A 202 2.01 -4.16 -14.32
CA ALA A 202 3.36 -3.85 -13.85
C ALA A 202 3.47 -3.89 -12.31
N ALA A 203 2.47 -3.36 -11.59
CA ALA A 203 2.43 -3.38 -10.13
C ALA A 203 2.30 -4.79 -9.52
N THR A 204 2.03 -5.83 -10.30
CA THR A 204 2.00 -7.24 -9.84
C THR A 204 3.37 -7.93 -9.91
N ALA A 205 4.40 -7.29 -10.44
CA ALA A 205 5.72 -7.91 -10.59
C ALA A 205 6.34 -8.26 -9.23
N THR A 206 6.37 -9.53 -8.86
CA THR A 206 6.97 -9.98 -7.61
C THR A 206 8.44 -10.36 -7.82
N GLY A 207 9.35 -9.50 -7.37
CA GLY A 207 10.79 -9.74 -7.41
C GLY A 207 11.45 -9.49 -8.77
N ALA A 208 12.78 -9.53 -8.79
CA ALA A 208 13.57 -9.02 -9.92
C ALA A 208 13.45 -9.80 -11.24
N LYS A 209 12.92 -11.02 -11.23
CA LYS A 209 12.76 -11.88 -12.41
C LYS A 209 11.30 -12.31 -12.54
N PRO A 210 10.46 -11.56 -13.28
CA PRO A 210 9.12 -11.99 -13.60
C PRO A 210 9.11 -13.35 -14.31
N THR A 211 8.04 -14.11 -14.13
CA THR A 211 7.91 -15.44 -14.75
C THR A 211 7.61 -15.31 -16.24
N ALA A 212 7.89 -16.37 -17.02
CA ALA A 212 7.52 -16.41 -18.43
C ALA A 212 6.00 -16.27 -18.64
N THR A 213 5.19 -16.80 -17.72
CA THR A 213 3.73 -16.62 -17.74
C THR A 213 3.33 -15.16 -17.53
N TRP A 214 4.00 -14.46 -16.60
CA TRP A 214 3.78 -13.03 -16.38
C TRP A 214 4.12 -12.21 -17.64
N LEU A 215 5.28 -12.45 -18.24
CA LEU A 215 5.70 -11.75 -19.47
C LEU A 215 4.75 -11.99 -20.64
N ARG A 216 4.28 -13.24 -20.82
CA ARG A 216 3.27 -13.57 -21.84
C ARG A 216 1.95 -12.84 -21.62
N ALA A 217 1.53 -12.66 -20.38
CA ALA A 217 0.34 -11.88 -20.05
C ALA A 217 0.55 -10.37 -20.28
N GLY A 218 1.79 -9.88 -20.14
CA GLY A 218 2.14 -8.49 -20.39
C GLY A 218 2.24 -8.09 -21.86
N GLN A 219 2.63 -9.01 -22.76
CA GLN A 219 2.77 -8.73 -24.20
C GLN A 219 1.54 -8.05 -24.83
N PRO A 220 0.30 -8.58 -24.71
CA PRO A 220 -0.86 -7.92 -25.31
C PRO A 220 -1.13 -6.52 -24.73
N LEU A 221 -0.71 -6.24 -23.49
CA LEU A 221 -0.84 -4.91 -22.88
C LEU A 221 0.17 -3.93 -23.49
N VAL A 222 1.40 -4.39 -23.73
CA VAL A 222 2.42 -3.61 -24.46
C VAL A 222 1.95 -3.32 -25.87
N ASP A 223 1.38 -4.31 -26.57
CA ASP A 223 0.85 -4.14 -27.92
C ASP A 223 -0.33 -3.15 -27.96
N ALA A 224 -1.23 -3.21 -26.98
CA ALA A 224 -2.38 -2.32 -26.86
C ALA A 224 -1.99 -0.85 -26.62
N VAL A 225 -0.97 -0.61 -25.79
CA VAL A 225 -0.42 0.74 -25.58
C VAL A 225 0.44 1.19 -26.77
N GLY A 226 1.14 0.26 -27.39
CA GLY A 226 2.12 0.48 -28.45
C GLY A 226 3.56 0.58 -27.89
N PRO A 227 4.52 -0.20 -28.41
CA PRO A 227 5.88 -0.26 -27.85
C PRO A 227 6.61 1.09 -27.88
N GLU A 228 6.42 1.88 -28.93
CA GLU A 228 7.04 3.21 -29.04
C GLU A 228 6.48 4.20 -28.02
N ARG A 229 5.17 4.13 -27.74
CA ARG A 229 4.52 4.98 -26.73
C ARG A 229 4.95 4.56 -25.33
N LEU A 230 5.07 3.27 -25.08
CA LEU A 230 5.62 2.73 -23.84
C LEU A 230 7.04 3.22 -23.59
N ARG A 231 7.90 3.13 -24.61
CA ARG A 231 9.27 3.63 -24.55
C ARG A 231 9.32 5.12 -24.25
N ALA A 232 8.59 5.94 -25.02
CA ALA A 232 8.59 7.39 -24.85
C ALA A 232 8.15 7.80 -23.44
N ALA A 233 7.06 7.20 -22.93
CA ALA A 233 6.60 7.45 -21.57
C ALA A 233 7.61 6.99 -20.52
N ALA A 234 8.22 5.82 -20.69
CA ALA A 234 9.22 5.32 -19.75
C ALA A 234 10.46 6.21 -19.66
N VAL A 235 10.92 6.79 -20.78
CA VAL A 235 12.02 7.77 -20.78
C VAL A 235 11.67 8.97 -19.90
N GLU A 236 10.48 9.54 -20.09
CA GLU A 236 10.03 10.71 -19.33
C GLU A 236 9.79 10.38 -17.85
N TRP A 237 9.13 9.26 -17.56
CA TRP A 237 8.81 8.86 -16.20
C TRP A 237 10.07 8.46 -15.43
N PHE A 238 10.97 7.67 -16.01
CA PHE A 238 12.18 7.22 -15.33
C PHE A 238 13.14 8.37 -15.03
N ALA A 239 13.20 9.41 -15.88
CA ALA A 239 13.96 10.62 -15.61
C ALA A 239 13.49 11.36 -14.34
N LEU A 240 12.22 11.22 -13.96
CA LEU A 240 11.64 11.80 -12.75
C LEU A 240 11.73 10.87 -11.53
N THR A 241 12.23 9.64 -11.70
CA THR A 241 12.38 8.73 -10.57
C THR A 241 13.46 9.24 -9.64
N GLY A 242 13.14 9.33 -8.35
CA GLY A 242 14.09 9.73 -7.33
C GLY A 242 14.12 11.21 -6.98
N GLU A 243 13.39 12.04 -7.72
CA GLU A 243 13.08 13.42 -7.33
C GLU A 243 12.29 13.45 -6.00
N PRO A 244 12.43 14.51 -5.19
CA PRO A 244 11.69 14.63 -3.94
C PRO A 244 10.17 14.69 -4.20
N ARG A 245 9.39 14.05 -3.32
CA ARG A 245 7.93 14.20 -3.29
C ARG A 245 7.55 15.68 -3.18
N ARG A 246 6.49 16.06 -3.89
CA ARG A 246 5.93 17.42 -3.82
C ARG A 246 5.17 17.63 -2.51
N ASP A 247 4.33 16.67 -2.16
CA ASP A 247 3.58 16.67 -0.90
C ASP A 247 4.30 15.80 0.12
N ALA A 248 4.79 16.45 1.18
CA ALA A 248 5.54 15.80 2.23
C ALA A 248 4.59 14.95 3.10
N VAL A 249 4.71 13.62 2.97
CA VAL A 249 4.14 12.68 3.95
C VAL A 249 5.13 12.40 5.07
N ALA A 250 4.65 12.07 6.26
CA ALA A 250 5.51 11.65 7.37
C ALA A 250 6.18 10.30 7.05
N SER A 251 7.48 10.21 7.33
CA SER A 251 8.24 8.97 7.12
C SER A 251 7.77 7.88 8.07
N PHE A 252 7.76 6.65 7.57
CA PHE A 252 7.45 5.47 8.35
C PHE A 252 8.63 5.03 9.26
N HIS A 253 9.87 5.39 8.91
CA HIS A 253 11.06 4.86 9.55
C HIS A 253 11.80 5.87 10.44
N ARG A 254 11.43 7.14 10.39
CA ARG A 254 12.09 8.21 11.14
C ARG A 254 11.14 9.40 11.34
N SER A 255 11.47 10.25 12.30
CA SER A 255 10.79 11.53 12.46
C SER A 255 11.06 12.45 11.26
N GLY A 256 10.02 13.16 10.82
CA GLY A 256 10.10 14.14 9.73
C GLY A 256 9.58 13.63 8.37
N PRO A 257 9.74 14.42 7.30
CA PRO A 257 9.13 14.13 6.01
C PRO A 257 9.87 13.03 5.22
N ALA A 258 9.09 12.27 4.46
CA ALA A 258 9.51 11.14 3.64
C ALA A 258 9.86 11.54 2.20
N LEU A 259 10.46 12.72 1.99
CA LEU A 259 10.64 13.34 0.66
C LEU A 259 11.31 12.42 -0.36
N HIS A 260 12.25 11.58 0.07
CA HIS A 260 12.99 10.65 -0.80
C HIS A 260 12.73 9.18 -0.47
N ASP A 261 11.79 8.90 0.44
CA ASP A 261 11.49 7.53 0.83
C ASP A 261 10.73 6.86 -0.32
N PRO A 262 11.18 5.68 -0.77
CA PRO A 262 10.54 4.99 -1.89
C PRO A 262 9.11 4.59 -1.53
N ASP A 263 8.15 4.81 -2.43
CA ASP A 263 6.84 4.17 -2.30
C ASP A 263 6.95 2.69 -2.75
N PRO A 264 6.88 1.70 -1.84
CA PRO A 264 7.16 0.32 -2.20
C PRO A 264 6.17 -0.28 -3.22
N PHE A 265 4.95 0.25 -3.32
CA PHE A 265 3.99 -0.16 -4.36
C PHE A 265 4.40 0.38 -5.73
N ASN A 266 4.74 1.66 -5.80
CA ASN A 266 5.23 2.32 -7.02
C ASN A 266 6.53 1.72 -7.54
N TRP A 267 7.48 1.43 -6.65
CA TRP A 267 8.74 0.79 -7.03
C TRP A 267 8.53 -0.63 -7.59
N ARG A 268 7.49 -1.33 -7.13
CA ARG A 268 7.07 -2.60 -7.76
C ARG A 268 6.54 -2.37 -9.18
N ALA A 269 5.77 -1.30 -9.41
CA ALA A 269 5.33 -0.93 -10.75
C ALA A 269 6.50 -0.56 -11.67
N LEU A 270 7.50 0.21 -11.19
CA LEU A 270 8.73 0.51 -11.95
C LEU A 270 9.50 -0.76 -12.32
N GLN A 271 9.59 -1.73 -11.40
CA GLN A 271 10.18 -3.04 -11.67
C GLN A 271 9.44 -3.79 -12.78
N GLY A 272 8.11 -3.77 -12.76
CA GLY A 272 7.28 -4.36 -13.81
C GLY A 272 7.42 -3.64 -15.15
N LEU A 273 7.42 -2.31 -15.16
CA LEU A 273 7.63 -1.49 -16.36
C LEU A 273 8.99 -1.78 -17.00
N ALA A 274 10.05 -1.91 -16.20
CA ALA A 274 11.36 -2.30 -16.70
C ALA A 274 11.32 -3.67 -17.41
N ALA A 275 10.60 -4.65 -16.85
CA ALA A 275 10.45 -5.96 -17.48
C ALA A 275 9.61 -5.91 -18.77
N LEU A 276 8.55 -5.10 -18.81
CA LEU A 276 7.72 -4.93 -20.01
C LEU A 276 8.47 -4.21 -21.15
N LEU A 277 9.38 -3.29 -20.84
CA LEU A 277 10.24 -2.66 -21.85
C LEU A 277 11.14 -3.67 -22.57
N ALA A 278 11.52 -4.78 -21.93
CA ALA A 278 12.27 -5.85 -22.58
C ALA A 278 11.47 -6.62 -23.65
N LEU A 279 10.14 -6.42 -23.72
CA LEU A 279 9.27 -6.96 -24.76
C LEU A 279 9.17 -6.05 -25.98
N THR A 280 9.73 -4.83 -25.91
CA THR A 280 9.76 -3.87 -27.02
C THR A 280 10.99 -4.11 -27.92
N PRO A 281 10.95 -3.68 -29.19
CA PRO A 281 12.14 -3.69 -30.04
C PRO A 281 13.33 -2.96 -29.39
N PRO A 282 14.58 -3.44 -29.58
CA PRO A 282 15.75 -2.76 -29.05
C PRO A 282 15.85 -1.31 -29.52
N HIS A 283 16.07 -0.39 -28.59
CA HIS A 283 16.20 1.04 -28.87
C HIS A 283 17.15 1.71 -27.87
N PRO A 284 18.03 2.66 -28.31
CA PRO A 284 18.99 3.33 -27.43
C PRO A 284 18.33 4.04 -26.26
N ASP A 285 17.22 4.74 -26.49
CA ASP A 285 16.49 5.41 -25.40
C ASP A 285 15.94 4.44 -24.35
N THR A 286 15.50 3.24 -24.75
CA THR A 286 15.06 2.20 -23.79
C THR A 286 16.23 1.74 -22.93
N ALA A 287 17.39 1.48 -23.55
CA ALA A 287 18.60 1.10 -22.83
C ALA A 287 19.02 2.18 -21.83
N ARG A 288 19.06 3.45 -22.26
CA ARG A 288 19.42 4.58 -21.41
C ARG A 288 18.44 4.77 -20.26
N ALA A 289 17.14 4.71 -20.52
CA ALA A 289 16.11 4.84 -19.48
C ALA A 289 16.21 3.73 -18.42
N LEU A 290 16.42 2.47 -18.85
CA LEU A 290 16.64 1.35 -17.93
C LEU A 290 17.90 1.55 -17.08
N ALA A 291 18.97 2.09 -17.65
CA ALA A 291 20.20 2.38 -16.94
C ALA A 291 20.02 3.50 -15.90
N THR A 292 19.34 4.60 -16.27
CA THR A 292 18.96 5.67 -15.34
C THR A 292 18.14 5.13 -14.18
N LEU A 293 17.13 4.28 -14.46
CA LEU A 293 16.33 3.67 -13.39
C LEU A 293 17.17 2.77 -12.47
N ALA A 294 18.14 2.02 -13.01
CA ALA A 294 19.04 1.19 -12.21
C ALA A 294 19.89 2.02 -11.23
N GLU A 295 20.41 3.17 -11.69
CA GLU A 295 21.17 4.10 -10.86
C GLU A 295 20.29 4.71 -9.77
N THR A 296 19.11 5.21 -10.13
CA THR A 296 18.17 5.78 -9.18
C THR A 296 17.74 4.76 -8.11
N ALA A 297 17.51 3.51 -8.52
CA ALA A 297 17.14 2.42 -7.62
C ALA A 297 18.21 2.12 -6.55
N LEU A 298 19.47 2.50 -6.80
CA LEU A 298 20.59 2.28 -5.91
C LEU A 298 21.02 3.52 -5.11
N ILE A 299 20.35 4.67 -5.31
CA ILE A 299 20.54 5.84 -4.46
C ILE A 299 20.21 5.45 -3.01
N ARG A 300 21.10 5.82 -2.08
CA ARG A 300 20.96 5.50 -0.66
C ARG A 300 19.96 6.44 0.01
N CYS A 301 18.96 5.88 0.65
CA CYS A 301 18.05 6.55 1.56
C CYS A 301 18.53 6.39 3.01
N ARG A 302 18.51 7.48 3.77
CA ARG A 302 18.95 7.52 5.17
C ARG A 302 18.11 6.55 6.01
N GLY A 303 18.78 5.59 6.65
CA GLY A 303 18.15 4.58 7.50
C GLY A 303 17.54 3.38 6.76
N LEU A 304 17.51 3.39 5.42
CA LEU A 304 16.86 2.34 4.61
C LEU A 304 17.82 1.58 3.70
N GLY A 305 18.98 2.16 3.39
CA GLY A 305 19.87 1.62 2.38
C GLY A 305 19.43 2.04 0.96
N PRO A 306 19.75 1.28 -0.09
CA PRO A 306 19.35 1.63 -1.46
C PRO A 306 17.82 1.62 -1.61
N ARG A 307 17.27 2.52 -2.43
CA ARG A 307 15.82 2.66 -2.63
C ARG A 307 15.11 1.37 -3.01
N SER A 308 15.64 0.64 -4.00
CA SER A 308 15.09 -0.63 -4.43
C SER A 308 16.13 -1.50 -5.14
N PRO A 309 16.92 -2.30 -4.39
CA PRO A 309 17.85 -3.26 -4.98
C PRO A 309 17.17 -4.24 -5.96
N LEU A 310 15.90 -4.58 -5.71
CA LEU A 310 15.11 -5.44 -6.59
C LEU A 310 14.82 -4.79 -7.95
N THR A 311 14.48 -3.50 -7.97
CA THR A 311 14.28 -2.75 -9.22
C THR A 311 15.59 -2.58 -9.99
N ALA A 312 16.71 -2.35 -9.29
CA ALA A 312 18.03 -2.38 -9.91
C ALA A 312 18.35 -3.74 -10.55
N ALA A 313 18.07 -4.85 -9.85
CA ALA A 313 18.28 -6.18 -10.43
C ALA A 313 17.34 -6.46 -11.62
N ALA A 314 16.09 -5.97 -11.59
CA ALA A 314 15.15 -6.12 -12.68
C ALA A 314 15.55 -5.33 -13.93
N THR A 315 16.04 -4.10 -13.77
CA THR A 315 16.53 -3.26 -14.88
C THR A 315 17.76 -3.88 -15.55
N ILE A 316 18.70 -4.46 -14.80
CA ILE A 316 19.83 -5.21 -15.40
C ILE A 316 19.34 -6.41 -16.22
N ARG A 317 18.33 -7.13 -15.73
CA ARG A 317 17.73 -8.24 -16.50
C ARG A 317 17.01 -7.75 -17.74
N ALA A 318 16.29 -6.65 -17.65
CA ALA A 318 15.63 -6.03 -18.79
C ALA A 318 16.65 -5.59 -19.86
N LEU A 319 17.76 -4.95 -19.47
CA LEU A 319 18.87 -4.61 -20.38
C LEU A 319 19.47 -5.86 -21.04
N THR A 320 19.69 -6.91 -20.26
CA THR A 320 20.24 -8.19 -20.77
C THR A 320 19.31 -8.82 -21.81
N ALA A 321 17.99 -8.79 -21.55
CA ALA A 321 16.96 -9.34 -22.43
C ALA A 321 16.74 -8.48 -23.68
N LEU A 322 16.72 -7.15 -23.54
CA LEU A 322 16.64 -6.21 -24.66
C LEU A 322 17.77 -6.45 -25.66
N GLY A 323 18.99 -6.59 -25.15
CA GLY A 323 20.17 -6.87 -25.97
C GLY A 323 20.50 -5.76 -26.97
N GLY A 324 21.35 -6.10 -27.93
CA GLY A 324 21.87 -5.14 -28.91
C GLY A 324 23.05 -4.31 -28.38
N PRO A 325 23.66 -3.50 -29.25
CA PRO A 325 24.85 -2.72 -28.91
C PRO A 325 24.56 -1.68 -27.82
N ASP A 326 23.44 -0.97 -27.88
CA ASP A 326 23.13 0.10 -26.91
C ASP A 326 22.92 -0.44 -25.50
N ALA A 327 22.20 -1.55 -25.33
CA ALA A 327 22.03 -2.19 -24.03
C ALA A 327 23.35 -2.68 -23.45
N ARG A 328 24.26 -3.16 -24.30
CA ARG A 328 25.61 -3.55 -23.89
C ARG A 328 26.42 -2.34 -23.42
N THR A 329 26.43 -1.25 -24.20
CA THR A 329 27.12 -0.01 -23.82
C THR A 329 26.65 0.50 -22.46
N GLU A 330 25.35 0.49 -22.20
CA GLU A 330 24.81 0.87 -20.90
C GLU A 330 25.22 -0.10 -19.78
N LEU A 331 25.25 -1.42 -20.02
CA LEU A 331 25.74 -2.39 -19.03
C LEU A 331 27.23 -2.16 -18.70
N GLU A 332 28.07 -1.89 -19.70
CA GLU A 332 29.50 -1.56 -19.49
C GLU A 332 29.65 -0.25 -18.71
N ARG A 333 28.86 0.78 -19.03
CA ARG A 333 28.82 2.06 -18.29
C ARG A 333 28.42 1.85 -16.83
N LEU A 334 27.36 1.08 -16.58
CA LEU A 334 26.89 0.76 -15.23
C LEU A 334 27.92 -0.04 -14.43
N ALA A 335 28.67 -0.95 -15.07
CA ALA A 335 29.75 -1.70 -14.43
C ALA A 335 30.85 -0.78 -13.88
N GLY A 336 31.16 0.31 -14.58
CA GLY A 336 32.13 1.31 -14.15
C GLY A 336 31.61 2.32 -13.12
N THR A 337 30.28 2.50 -13.04
CA THR A 337 29.66 3.56 -12.23
C THR A 337 29.10 3.03 -10.90
N LEU A 338 28.47 1.85 -10.92
CA LEU A 338 27.80 1.31 -9.74
C LEU A 338 28.80 0.66 -8.77
N THR A 339 28.49 0.74 -7.47
CA THR A 339 29.32 0.13 -6.41
C THR A 339 28.59 -0.98 -5.64
N TYR A 340 27.29 -1.16 -5.89
CA TYR A 340 26.48 -2.15 -5.20
C TYR A 340 26.79 -3.56 -5.71
N LYS A 341 27.53 -4.33 -4.88
CA LYS A 341 28.13 -5.63 -5.25
C LYS A 341 27.17 -6.63 -5.89
N PRO A 342 25.93 -6.85 -5.39
CA PRO A 342 25.00 -7.79 -6.02
C PRO A 342 24.61 -7.39 -7.46
N THR A 343 24.37 -6.10 -7.70
CA THR A 343 24.04 -5.60 -9.05
C THR A 343 25.25 -5.66 -9.97
N LEU A 344 26.44 -5.32 -9.50
CA LEU A 344 27.69 -5.48 -10.27
C LEU A 344 27.90 -6.92 -10.72
N LYS A 345 27.71 -7.90 -9.82
CA LYS A 345 27.80 -9.32 -10.17
C LYS A 345 26.82 -9.68 -11.29
N ALA A 346 25.58 -9.19 -11.23
CA ALA A 346 24.59 -9.42 -12.27
C ALA A 346 25.00 -8.81 -13.62
N ILE A 347 25.58 -7.60 -13.62
CA ILE A 347 26.09 -6.94 -14.82
C ILE A 347 27.25 -7.73 -15.43
N THR A 348 28.23 -8.14 -14.61
CA THR A 348 29.36 -8.96 -15.08
C THR A 348 28.87 -10.27 -15.72
N THR A 349 27.92 -10.97 -15.09
CA THR A 349 27.31 -12.16 -15.69
C THR A 349 26.64 -11.86 -17.03
N ALA A 350 25.87 -10.77 -17.13
CA ALA A 350 25.22 -10.39 -18.38
C ALA A 350 26.22 -10.11 -19.52
N LEU A 351 27.34 -9.46 -19.21
CA LEU A 351 28.40 -9.15 -20.17
C LEU A 351 29.19 -10.39 -20.61
N THR A 352 29.33 -11.42 -19.76
CA THR A 352 30.08 -12.64 -20.10
C THR A 352 29.24 -13.66 -20.87
N THR A 353 27.95 -13.85 -20.52
CA THR A 353 27.08 -14.87 -21.16
C THR A 353 26.85 -14.64 -22.66
N ARG A 354 27.07 -13.43 -23.18
CA ARG A 354 26.90 -13.10 -24.63
C ARG A 354 28.21 -13.08 -25.43
N ASN A 355 29.35 -13.35 -24.79
CA ASN A 355 30.65 -13.53 -25.47
C ASN A 355 30.96 -15.03 -25.73
N SER A 356 30.02 -15.92 -25.39
CA SER A 356 30.03 -17.37 -25.66
C SER A 356 28.95 -17.68 -26.69
#